data_AF-A0A9D5PNC7-F1
#
_entry.id   AF-A0A9D5PNC7-F1
#
_cell.length_a   1.000
_cell.length_b   1.000
_cell.length_c   1.000
_cell.angle_alpha   90.00
_cell.angle_beta   90.00
_cell.angle_gamma   90.00
#
_symmetry.space_group_name_H-M   'P 1'
#
loop_
_entity.id
_entity.type
_entity.pdbx_description
1 polymer ?
#
loop_
_entity_poly.entity_id
_entity_poly.type
_entity_poly.pdbx_seq_one_letter_code
_entity_poly.pdbx_strand_id
1 'polypeptide(L)'
;MGTKRLCRAADIDPPYILRRKLMRTKRILSLALAVILTALSLVSLASCGNKMYKDKEFKVEEHYDGTYSLVDIFDTDITEITIPTEVKGKPITGVSGAAFNDCDKLEKIIFPEHITKITGISDDCVSLKEIVLKCRELPYSLNTSPLCEEDEGIAEGIKLTIASSVTLVSSKLLHDLNVKEVVFEEGCNPSLMNFEDCAKLQKVTFASTMESTSTFKNCPALTTVIIPEGVKYVGSLTNCTSLTSISLPSTVCESSSDEFMDLSHTFGGCSKLTDIYYEGSAAAWSLRDGVYYLSSNDSKFGTENPDYAKTGIYCTIHCTDGDIQVKKYK
;
A
#
# COMPACT_ATOMS: atom_id res chain seq x y z
N MET A 1 72.03 30.48 44.12
CA MET A 1 71.70 31.38 45.26
C MET A 1 71.34 32.74 44.67
N GLY A 2 70.23 33.42 44.95
CA GLY A 2 69.11 33.26 45.85
C GLY A 2 68.09 34.36 45.50
N THR A 3 66.84 34.12 45.87
CA THR A 3 65.58 34.81 45.54
C THR A 3 65.46 36.30 45.90
N LYS A 4 64.70 37.06 45.10
CA LYS A 4 63.88 38.21 45.55
C LYS A 4 62.45 38.05 44.99
N ARG A 5 61.44 37.93 45.87
CA ARG A 5 60.02 38.03 45.52
C ARG A 5 59.47 39.36 46.03
N LEU A 6 58.74 40.05 45.16
CA LEU A 6 58.10 41.35 45.35
C LEU A 6 56.74 41.24 46.06
N CYS A 7 56.42 42.25 46.87
CA CYS A 7 55.17 42.42 47.62
C CYS A 7 53.94 42.61 46.70
N ARG A 8 52.77 42.11 47.12
CA ARG A 8 51.46 42.38 46.51
C ARG A 8 50.59 43.16 47.50
N ALA A 9 50.11 44.33 47.07
CA ALA A 9 49.12 45.14 47.77
C ALA A 9 47.71 44.54 47.59
N ALA A 10 46.88 44.63 48.62
CA ALA A 10 45.47 44.22 48.60
C ALA A 10 44.59 45.39 48.11
N ASP A 11 43.75 45.13 47.11
CA ASP A 11 42.81 46.10 46.52
C ASP A 11 41.56 46.31 47.38
N ILE A 12 41.06 47.54 47.31
CA ILE A 12 40.03 48.18 48.13
C ILE A 12 38.63 47.88 47.56
N ASP A 13 37.71 47.40 48.40
CA ASP A 13 36.29 47.18 48.07
C ASP A 13 35.55 48.53 47.80
N PRO A 14 34.73 48.66 46.74
CA PRO A 14 34.02 49.91 46.45
C PRO A 14 32.88 50.21 47.44
N PRO A 15 32.61 51.50 47.74
CA PRO A 15 31.70 51.90 48.81
C PRO A 15 30.24 51.50 48.58
N TYR A 16 29.58 51.08 49.68
CA TYR A 16 28.23 50.52 49.81
C TYR A 16 27.11 51.23 48.99
N ILE A 17 27.25 52.54 48.74
CA ILE A 17 26.25 53.36 48.02
C ILE A 17 26.18 53.01 46.52
N LEU A 18 27.32 52.65 45.90
CA LEU A 18 27.38 52.23 44.48
C LEU A 18 26.74 50.86 44.27
N ARG A 19 26.93 49.91 45.21
CA ARG A 19 26.28 48.59 45.19
C ARG A 19 24.75 48.72 45.20
N ARG A 20 24.19 49.69 45.95
CA ARG A 20 22.73 49.87 46.08
C ARG A 20 22.07 50.42 44.80
N LYS A 21 22.74 51.33 44.07
CA LYS A 21 22.27 51.82 42.76
C LYS A 21 22.39 50.75 41.68
N LEU A 22 23.51 50.02 41.62
CA LEU A 22 23.74 48.89 40.69
C LEU A 22 22.75 47.73 40.91
N MET A 23 22.38 47.44 42.16
CA MET A 23 21.39 46.40 42.49
C MET A 23 19.97 46.81 42.09
N ARG A 24 19.60 48.10 42.20
CA ARG A 24 18.29 48.60 41.74
C ARG A 24 18.18 48.61 40.23
N THR A 25 19.20 49.05 39.49
CA THR A 25 19.19 49.00 38.02
C THR A 25 19.24 47.57 37.47
N LYS A 26 19.99 46.65 38.11
CA LYS A 26 19.94 45.22 37.76
C LYS A 26 18.58 44.58 37.99
N ARG A 27 17.88 44.93 39.08
CA ARG A 27 16.52 44.44 39.36
C ARG A 27 15.49 44.98 38.37
N ILE A 28 15.61 46.25 37.96
CA ILE A 28 14.71 46.84 36.97
C ILE A 28 14.99 46.25 35.57
N LEU A 29 16.26 46.05 35.18
CA LEU A 29 16.59 45.36 33.94
C LEU A 29 16.13 43.90 33.93
N SER A 30 16.27 43.17 35.05
CA SER A 30 15.82 41.77 35.14
C SER A 30 14.30 41.65 35.13
N LEU A 31 13.58 42.60 35.75
CA LEU A 31 12.11 42.66 35.68
C LEU A 31 11.62 43.06 34.28
N ALA A 32 12.27 44.02 33.62
CA ALA A 32 11.94 44.39 32.25
C ALA A 32 12.22 43.26 31.25
N LEU A 33 13.35 42.55 31.40
CA LEU A 33 13.68 41.39 30.58
C LEU A 33 12.72 40.22 30.83
N ALA A 34 12.30 39.99 32.08
CA ALA A 34 11.31 38.98 32.42
C ALA A 34 9.91 39.32 31.88
N VAL A 35 9.50 40.59 31.90
CA VAL A 35 8.23 41.05 31.31
C VAL A 35 8.25 40.99 29.78
N ILE A 36 9.41 41.24 29.15
CA ILE A 36 9.60 41.05 27.70
C ILE A 36 9.60 39.55 27.34
N LEU A 37 10.23 38.69 28.15
CA LEU A 37 10.21 37.24 27.96
C LEU A 37 8.80 36.64 28.17
N THR A 38 8.04 37.13 29.15
CA THR A 38 6.65 36.67 29.36
C THR A 38 5.69 37.25 28.31
N ALA A 39 5.93 38.47 27.82
CA ALA A 39 5.21 39.04 26.68
C ALA A 39 5.54 38.32 25.36
N LEU A 40 6.80 37.90 25.14
CA LEU A 40 7.17 37.06 24.00
C LEU A 40 6.59 35.64 24.12
N SER A 41 6.42 35.11 25.33
CA SER A 41 5.70 33.82 25.52
C SER A 41 4.18 33.94 25.33
N LEU A 42 3.63 35.15 25.33
CA LEU A 42 2.21 35.41 25.04
C LEU A 42 1.97 35.73 23.54
N VAL A 43 3.03 35.98 22.76
CA VAL A 43 2.96 36.02 21.30
C VAL A 43 3.18 34.60 20.79
N SER A 44 2.07 33.94 20.46
CA SER A 44 1.96 32.58 19.90
C SER A 44 1.85 31.41 20.89
N LEU A 45 0.89 31.50 21.81
CA LEU A 45 -0.10 30.42 21.91
C LEU A 45 -1.27 30.75 20.98
N ALA A 46 -0.98 31.04 19.71
CA ALA A 46 -1.96 30.67 18.69
C ALA A 46 -2.06 29.16 18.82
N SER A 47 -3.24 28.67 19.20
CA SER A 47 -3.57 27.26 19.09
C SER A 47 -2.92 26.75 17.81
N CYS A 48 -2.00 25.79 17.94
CA CYS A 48 -1.44 25.03 16.83
C CYS A 48 -2.54 24.09 16.29
N GLY A 49 -3.74 24.64 16.10
CA GLY A 49 -4.84 24.00 15.42
C GLY A 49 -4.57 24.19 13.94
N ASN A 50 -4.46 23.09 13.22
CA ASN A 50 -4.38 23.12 11.78
C ASN A 50 -5.56 23.94 11.22
N LYS A 51 -5.31 24.70 10.16
CA LYS A 51 -6.30 25.65 9.65
C LYS A 51 -7.40 24.87 8.94
N MET A 52 -8.61 24.92 9.48
CA MET A 52 -9.75 24.21 8.90
C MET A 52 -10.45 25.08 7.86
N TYR A 53 -10.87 24.45 6.77
CA TYR A 53 -11.78 25.04 5.79
C TYR A 53 -13.01 24.16 5.70
N LYS A 54 -14.15 24.82 5.63
CA LYS A 54 -15.45 24.18 5.50
C LYS A 54 -16.15 24.83 4.30
N ASP A 55 -16.57 24.02 3.36
CA ASP A 55 -17.55 24.41 2.35
C ASP A 55 -18.92 23.81 2.73
N LYS A 56 -19.90 23.85 1.83
CA LYS A 56 -21.22 23.25 2.00
C LYS A 56 -21.21 21.73 1.90
N GLU A 57 -20.24 21.17 1.17
CA GLU A 57 -20.19 19.74 0.83
C GLU A 57 -19.20 18.97 1.72
N PHE A 58 -18.08 19.59 2.09
CA PHE A 58 -17.00 18.91 2.82
C PHE A 58 -16.17 19.86 3.71
N LYS A 59 -15.31 19.24 4.52
CA LYS A 59 -14.33 19.91 5.38
C LYS A 59 -12.92 19.41 5.05
N VAL A 60 -11.97 20.35 5.00
CA VAL A 60 -10.54 20.07 4.85
C VAL A 60 -9.71 20.69 5.95
N GLU A 61 -8.56 20.09 6.22
CA GLU A 61 -7.53 20.53 7.15
C GLU A 61 -6.28 20.95 6.37
N GLU A 62 -5.80 22.19 6.55
CA GLU A 62 -4.57 22.69 5.93
C GLU A 62 -3.33 22.27 6.70
N HIS A 63 -2.34 21.75 5.98
CA HIS A 63 -1.02 21.46 6.50
C HIS A 63 -0.05 22.63 6.29
N TYR A 64 1.06 22.63 7.04
CA TYR A 64 2.09 23.66 6.94
C TYR A 64 2.78 23.75 5.58
N ASP A 65 2.78 22.67 4.81
CA ASP A 65 3.31 22.62 3.45
C ASP A 65 2.37 23.24 2.40
N GLY A 66 1.18 23.69 2.83
CA GLY A 66 0.19 24.31 1.96
C GLY A 66 -0.71 23.32 1.24
N THR A 67 -0.70 22.03 1.61
CA THR A 67 -1.62 21.00 1.11
C THR A 67 -2.83 20.83 2.03
N TYR A 68 -3.85 20.09 1.55
CA TYR A 68 -5.07 19.78 2.30
C TYR A 68 -5.26 18.29 2.55
N SER A 69 -5.81 17.95 3.73
CA SER A 69 -6.47 16.66 3.98
C SER A 69 -7.99 16.82 3.98
N LEU A 70 -8.71 15.96 3.27
CA LEU A 70 -10.16 15.79 3.45
C LEU A 70 -10.43 15.11 4.79
N VAL A 71 -11.31 15.69 5.61
CA VAL A 71 -11.56 15.22 6.98
C VAL A 71 -13.03 15.03 7.34
N ASP A 72 -13.95 15.49 6.48
CA ASP A 72 -15.41 15.36 6.69
C ASP A 72 -16.13 15.55 5.35
N ILE A 73 -17.16 14.75 5.08
CA ILE A 73 -18.11 14.91 3.98
C ILE A 73 -19.49 15.06 4.63
N PHE A 74 -20.21 16.14 4.32
CA PHE A 74 -21.47 16.43 5.02
C PHE A 74 -22.71 15.80 4.38
N ASP A 75 -22.59 15.37 3.11
CA ASP A 75 -23.68 14.71 2.42
C ASP A 75 -23.76 13.24 2.82
N THR A 76 -24.61 12.93 3.80
CA THR A 76 -24.83 11.55 4.28
C THR A 76 -25.62 10.71 3.28
N ASP A 77 -26.23 11.32 2.26
CA ASP A 77 -26.97 10.62 1.20
C ASP A 77 -26.10 10.30 -0.03
N ILE A 78 -24.80 10.62 0.03
CA ILE A 78 -23.86 10.41 -1.08
C ILE A 78 -23.69 8.93 -1.40
N THR A 79 -23.78 8.58 -2.68
CA THR A 79 -23.60 7.19 -3.17
C THR A 79 -22.30 6.98 -3.94
N GLU A 80 -21.73 8.04 -4.50
CA GLU A 80 -20.43 8.01 -5.18
C GLU A 80 -19.70 9.33 -4.94
N ILE A 81 -18.39 9.24 -4.68
CA ILE A 81 -17.53 10.43 -4.58
C ILE A 81 -16.25 10.28 -5.38
N THR A 82 -15.91 11.31 -6.14
CA THR A 82 -14.52 11.55 -6.57
C THR A 82 -13.92 12.57 -5.62
N ILE A 83 -12.82 12.20 -4.95
CA ILE A 83 -12.17 13.11 -4.01
C ILE A 83 -11.74 14.38 -4.76
N PRO A 84 -12.08 15.58 -4.27
CA PRO A 84 -11.69 16.82 -4.93
C PRO A 84 -10.17 16.92 -5.05
N THR A 85 -9.67 17.41 -6.19
CA THR A 85 -8.22 17.51 -6.43
C THR A 85 -7.61 18.74 -5.74
N GLU A 86 -8.39 19.79 -5.55
CA GLU A 86 -7.94 21.05 -4.97
C GLU A 86 -9.04 21.80 -4.23
N VAL A 87 -8.63 22.64 -3.27
CA VAL A 87 -9.48 23.60 -2.58
C VAL A 87 -8.74 24.93 -2.58
N LYS A 88 -9.39 26.01 -3.04
CA LYS A 88 -8.80 27.36 -3.08
C LYS A 88 -7.42 27.42 -3.77
N GLY A 89 -7.25 26.65 -4.86
CA GLY A 89 -6.01 26.59 -5.65
C GLY A 89 -4.84 25.87 -4.96
N LYS A 90 -5.11 25.09 -3.92
CA LYS A 90 -4.12 24.22 -3.25
C LYS A 90 -4.58 22.77 -3.33
N PRO A 91 -3.65 21.81 -3.49
CA PRO A 91 -4.00 20.41 -3.71
C PRO A 91 -4.54 19.75 -2.44
N ILE A 92 -5.52 18.85 -2.61
CA ILE A 92 -5.82 17.82 -1.61
C ILE A 92 -4.86 16.66 -1.84
N THR A 93 -4.06 16.33 -0.82
CA THR A 93 -3.08 15.24 -0.85
C THR A 93 -3.42 14.14 0.14
N GLY A 94 -4.28 14.44 1.12
CA GLY A 94 -4.68 13.52 2.18
C GLY A 94 -6.17 13.24 2.24
N VAL A 95 -6.55 12.04 2.65
CA VAL A 95 -7.92 11.67 3.01
C VAL A 95 -7.92 10.96 4.37
N SER A 96 -8.67 11.50 5.32
CA SER A 96 -8.88 10.89 6.63
C SER A 96 -9.99 9.85 6.57
N GLY A 97 -9.88 8.76 7.33
CA GLY A 97 -11.00 7.81 7.50
C GLY A 97 -12.26 8.50 8.07
N ALA A 98 -12.07 9.49 8.94
CA ALA A 98 -13.17 10.30 9.48
C ALA A 98 -13.91 11.13 8.41
N ALA A 99 -13.33 11.28 7.21
CA ALA A 99 -14.01 11.96 6.12
C ALA A 99 -15.28 11.25 5.67
N PHE A 100 -15.40 9.95 5.95
CA PHE A 100 -16.51 9.11 5.52
C PHE A 100 -17.40 8.65 6.67
N ASN A 101 -17.37 9.35 7.81
CA ASN A 101 -18.32 9.07 8.90
C ASN A 101 -19.75 9.32 8.42
N ASP A 102 -20.69 8.51 8.90
CA ASP A 102 -22.12 8.57 8.55
C ASP A 102 -22.42 8.44 7.04
N CYS A 103 -21.47 7.93 6.24
CA CYS A 103 -21.63 7.70 4.79
C CYS A 103 -22.15 6.27 4.50
N ASP A 104 -23.27 5.88 5.13
CA ASP A 104 -23.83 4.52 5.08
C ASP A 104 -24.33 4.09 3.69
N LYS A 105 -24.64 5.06 2.82
CA LYS A 105 -25.09 4.86 1.43
C LYS A 105 -23.97 4.94 0.39
N LEU A 106 -22.75 5.28 0.80
CA LEU A 106 -21.63 5.45 -0.12
C LEU A 106 -21.22 4.11 -0.73
N GLU A 107 -21.44 3.95 -2.04
CA GLU A 107 -21.17 2.72 -2.78
C GLU A 107 -19.82 2.73 -3.50
N LYS A 108 -19.29 3.92 -3.81
CA LYS A 108 -18.07 4.06 -4.60
C LYS A 108 -17.21 5.27 -4.25
N ILE A 109 -15.90 5.06 -4.14
CA ILE A 109 -14.91 6.12 -3.91
C ILE A 109 -13.86 6.12 -5.01
N ILE A 110 -13.59 7.28 -5.61
CA ILE A 110 -12.53 7.49 -6.60
C ILE A 110 -11.47 8.41 -5.99
N PHE A 111 -10.28 7.85 -5.76
CA PHE A 111 -9.11 8.59 -5.30
C PHE A 111 -8.28 9.05 -6.52
N PRO A 112 -8.11 10.37 -6.76
CA PRO A 112 -7.37 10.90 -7.91
C PRO A 112 -5.85 10.79 -7.74
N GLU A 113 -5.11 11.11 -8.81
CA GLU A 113 -3.66 10.86 -8.94
C GLU A 113 -2.77 11.48 -7.86
N HIS A 114 -3.18 12.63 -7.30
CA HIS A 114 -2.37 13.43 -6.39
C HIS A 114 -2.54 13.07 -4.91
N ILE A 115 -3.42 12.12 -4.57
CA ILE A 115 -3.56 11.66 -3.20
C ILE A 115 -2.33 10.85 -2.82
N THR A 116 -1.63 11.29 -1.79
CA THR A 116 -0.42 10.63 -1.26
C THR A 116 -0.65 9.96 0.09
N LYS A 117 -1.79 10.28 0.75
CA LYS A 117 -2.12 9.75 2.06
C LYS A 117 -3.61 9.44 2.18
N ILE A 118 -3.93 8.20 2.52
CA ILE A 118 -5.25 7.77 2.96
C ILE A 118 -5.02 7.18 4.35
N THR A 119 -5.77 7.61 5.37
CA THR A 119 -5.56 7.09 6.74
C THR A 119 -6.54 5.99 7.12
N GLY A 120 -7.61 5.81 6.36
CA GLY A 120 -8.65 4.84 6.61
C GLY A 120 -9.84 5.08 5.69
N ILE A 121 -10.77 4.14 5.69
CA ILE A 121 -12.17 4.32 5.28
C ILE A 121 -12.98 4.09 6.55
N SER A 122 -14.07 4.84 6.78
CA SER A 122 -14.89 4.65 7.97
C SER A 122 -15.62 3.31 7.93
N ASP A 123 -15.77 2.65 9.08
CA ASP A 123 -16.57 1.42 9.23
C ASP A 123 -18.06 1.68 8.97
N ASP A 124 -18.50 2.95 9.01
CA ASP A 124 -19.86 3.36 8.64
C ASP A 124 -20.17 3.17 7.15
N CYS A 125 -19.17 3.01 6.29
CA CYS A 125 -19.31 2.82 4.84
C CYS A 125 -19.81 1.41 4.48
N VAL A 126 -20.89 0.96 5.10
CA VAL A 126 -21.42 -0.41 5.01
C VAL A 126 -21.92 -0.79 3.61
N SER A 127 -22.28 0.20 2.78
CA SER A 127 -22.72 -0.01 1.39
C SER A 127 -21.58 0.05 0.36
N LEU A 128 -20.33 0.23 0.80
CA LEU A 128 -19.20 0.44 -0.10
C LEU A 128 -18.88 -0.83 -0.90
N LYS A 129 -18.98 -0.71 -2.22
CA LYS A 129 -18.80 -1.82 -3.17
C LYS A 129 -17.53 -1.68 -3.99
N GLU A 130 -17.13 -0.45 -4.32
CA GLU A 130 -16.03 -0.20 -5.24
C GLU A 130 -15.11 0.93 -4.77
N ILE A 131 -13.81 0.70 -4.90
CA ILE A 131 -12.79 1.74 -4.77
C ILE A 131 -11.99 1.80 -6.07
N VAL A 132 -11.80 3.01 -6.60
CA VAL A 132 -10.93 3.27 -7.75
C VAL A 132 -9.72 4.06 -7.26
N LEU A 133 -8.54 3.45 -7.35
CA LEU A 133 -7.27 4.10 -7.01
C LEU A 133 -6.61 4.59 -8.28
N LYS A 134 -6.52 5.91 -8.42
CA LYS A 134 -5.69 6.58 -9.44
C LYS A 134 -4.40 7.16 -8.87
N CYS A 135 -4.21 7.08 -7.55
CA CYS A 135 -3.08 7.66 -6.84
C CYS A 135 -1.73 7.09 -7.29
N ARG A 136 -0.73 7.94 -7.50
CA ARG A 136 0.59 7.45 -7.93
C ARG A 136 1.36 6.75 -6.81
N GLU A 137 1.33 7.33 -5.62
CA GLU A 137 2.06 6.88 -4.44
C GLU A 137 1.06 6.68 -3.31
N LEU A 138 0.74 5.43 -3.00
CA LEU A 138 -0.11 5.09 -1.87
C LEU A 138 0.74 4.94 -0.61
N PRO A 139 0.21 5.29 0.57
CA PRO A 139 0.90 5.00 1.81
C PRO A 139 1.08 3.48 1.98
N TYR A 140 2.20 3.07 2.57
CA TYR A 140 2.50 1.65 2.86
C TYR A 140 1.43 0.97 3.74
N SER A 141 0.61 1.73 4.46
CA SER A 141 -0.50 1.26 5.28
C SER A 141 -1.52 2.39 5.43
N LEU A 142 -2.78 2.04 5.63
CA LEU A 142 -3.71 2.95 6.31
C LEU A 142 -3.32 2.92 7.79
N ASN A 143 -3.10 4.08 8.42
CA ASN A 143 -2.99 4.14 9.88
C ASN A 143 -4.40 3.90 10.45
N THR A 144 -4.80 2.62 10.54
CA THR A 144 -5.90 2.25 11.41
C THR A 144 -5.47 2.68 12.81
N SER A 145 -6.25 3.59 13.42
CA SER A 145 -6.14 3.90 14.83
C SER A 145 -5.93 2.61 15.64
N PRO A 146 -5.16 2.60 16.75
CA PRO A 146 -4.97 1.43 17.61
C PRO A 146 -6.25 0.98 18.36
N LEU A 147 -7.43 1.16 17.76
CA LEU A 147 -8.75 0.93 18.36
C LEU A 147 -9.53 -0.22 17.73
N CYS A 148 -9.03 -0.87 16.67
CA CYS A 148 -9.68 -2.06 16.11
C CYS A 148 -8.66 -3.22 16.12
N GLU A 149 -8.62 -3.94 17.24
CA GLU A 149 -7.89 -5.21 17.37
C GLU A 149 -8.67 -6.39 16.75
N GLU A 150 -9.76 -6.16 16.02
CA GLU A 150 -10.53 -7.23 15.38
C GLU A 150 -10.93 -6.85 13.95
N ASP A 151 -10.67 -7.78 13.03
CA ASP A 151 -10.94 -7.79 11.59
C ASP A 151 -12.44 -7.60 11.24
N GLU A 152 -13.02 -6.44 11.51
CA GLU A 152 -14.35 -6.07 10.98
C GLU A 152 -14.22 -5.13 9.78
N GLY A 153 -13.50 -5.59 8.75
CA GLY A 153 -13.59 -4.99 7.42
C GLY A 153 -15.00 -5.12 6.84
N ILE A 154 -15.30 -4.39 5.76
CA ILE A 154 -16.62 -4.40 5.10
C ILE A 154 -17.07 -5.83 4.79
N ALA A 155 -18.24 -6.24 5.30
CA ALA A 155 -18.67 -7.63 5.38
C ALA A 155 -18.74 -8.36 4.02
N GLU A 156 -19.07 -7.65 2.93
CA GLU A 156 -19.19 -8.23 1.59
C GLU A 156 -17.90 -8.18 0.74
N GLY A 157 -16.87 -7.49 1.21
CA GLY A 157 -15.63 -7.23 0.49
C GLY A 157 -15.76 -6.30 -0.72
N ILE A 158 -14.65 -5.65 -1.10
CA ILE A 158 -14.65 -4.52 -2.04
C ILE A 158 -14.08 -4.92 -3.41
N LYS A 159 -14.65 -4.39 -4.49
CA LYS A 159 -14.01 -4.36 -5.81
C LYS A 159 -12.99 -3.23 -5.86
N LEU A 160 -11.74 -3.55 -6.10
CA LEU A 160 -10.65 -2.60 -6.22
C LEU A 160 -10.25 -2.44 -7.70
N THR A 161 -10.38 -1.22 -8.23
CA THR A 161 -9.90 -0.85 -9.56
C THR A 161 -8.60 -0.04 -9.44
N ILE A 162 -7.54 -0.48 -10.09
CA ILE A 162 -6.18 0.07 -9.97
C ILE A 162 -5.77 0.70 -11.32
N ALA A 163 -5.55 2.02 -11.33
CA ALA A 163 -5.17 2.75 -12.53
C ALA A 163 -3.68 2.58 -12.88
N SER A 164 -3.32 2.98 -14.10
CA SER A 164 -1.95 2.91 -14.62
C SER A 164 -0.91 3.75 -13.87
N SER A 165 -1.36 4.81 -13.20
CA SER A 165 -0.53 5.67 -12.37
C SER A 165 -0.08 5.00 -11.07
N VAL A 166 -0.78 3.97 -10.58
CA VAL A 166 -0.49 3.32 -9.31
C VAL A 166 0.76 2.45 -9.42
N THR A 167 1.76 2.73 -8.59
CA THR A 167 3.05 2.02 -8.62
C THR A 167 3.21 0.94 -7.56
N LEU A 168 2.45 1.04 -6.46
CA LEU A 168 2.52 0.12 -5.33
C LEU A 168 1.19 0.09 -4.59
N VAL A 169 0.74 -1.12 -4.23
CA VAL A 169 -0.38 -1.36 -3.31
C VAL A 169 0.14 -2.33 -2.25
N SER A 170 0.08 -1.96 -0.97
CA SER A 170 0.57 -2.81 0.10
C SER A 170 -0.43 -3.92 0.47
N SER A 171 0.06 -5.07 0.91
CA SER A 171 -0.80 -6.16 1.41
C SER A 171 -1.70 -5.69 2.55
N LYS A 172 -1.18 -4.85 3.47
CA LYS A 172 -1.98 -4.29 4.57
C LYS A 172 -3.17 -3.47 4.08
N LEU A 173 -3.00 -2.64 3.05
CA LEU A 173 -4.11 -1.91 2.44
C LEU A 173 -5.16 -2.88 1.87
N LEU A 174 -4.72 -3.95 1.22
CA LEU A 174 -5.64 -4.96 0.66
C LEU A 174 -6.41 -5.72 1.74
N HIS A 175 -5.76 -6.02 2.87
CA HIS A 175 -6.41 -6.60 4.06
C HIS A 175 -7.45 -5.64 4.64
N ASP A 176 -7.09 -4.37 4.84
CA ASP A 176 -7.99 -3.35 5.40
C ASP A 176 -9.22 -3.12 4.52
N LEU A 177 -9.04 -3.20 3.19
CA LEU A 177 -10.13 -3.07 2.23
C LEU A 177 -10.93 -4.36 2.03
N ASN A 178 -10.52 -5.48 2.63
CA ASN A 178 -11.19 -6.77 2.50
C ASN A 178 -11.52 -7.12 1.03
N VAL A 179 -10.56 -6.96 0.12
CA VAL A 179 -10.82 -7.00 -1.33
C VAL A 179 -11.39 -8.34 -1.79
N LYS A 180 -12.45 -8.31 -2.61
CA LYS A 180 -13.08 -9.48 -3.25
C LYS A 180 -12.76 -9.62 -4.72
N GLU A 181 -12.58 -8.50 -5.42
CA GLU A 181 -12.28 -8.45 -6.84
C GLU A 181 -11.23 -7.37 -7.08
N VAL A 182 -10.24 -7.66 -7.92
CA VAL A 182 -9.23 -6.70 -8.35
C VAL A 182 -9.27 -6.57 -9.87
N VAL A 183 -9.30 -5.34 -10.36
CA VAL A 183 -9.26 -5.00 -11.78
C VAL A 183 -8.13 -4.02 -12.02
N PHE A 184 -7.18 -4.39 -12.87
CA PHE A 184 -6.13 -3.49 -13.32
C PHE A 184 -6.59 -2.76 -14.59
N GLU A 185 -6.43 -1.44 -14.64
CA GLU A 185 -6.66 -0.66 -15.86
C GLU A 185 -5.45 -0.71 -16.80
N GLU A 186 -5.69 -0.38 -18.07
CA GLU A 186 -4.64 -0.36 -19.11
C GLU A 186 -3.50 0.59 -18.75
N GLY A 187 -2.26 0.12 -18.93
CA GLY A 187 -1.03 0.81 -18.58
C GLY A 187 -0.52 0.57 -17.15
N CYS A 188 -1.20 -0.23 -16.34
CA CYS A 188 -0.72 -0.60 -14.99
C CYS A 188 0.47 -1.57 -15.05
N ASN A 189 1.44 -1.39 -14.14
CA ASN A 189 2.56 -2.33 -13.96
C ASN A 189 2.43 -3.04 -12.60
N PRO A 190 2.03 -4.32 -12.56
CA PRO A 190 1.65 -5.03 -11.34
C PRO A 190 2.84 -5.70 -10.64
N SER A 191 4.01 -5.72 -11.29
CA SER A 191 5.19 -6.48 -10.85
C SER A 191 5.72 -6.05 -9.47
N LEU A 192 5.27 -4.89 -8.98
CA LEU A 192 5.61 -4.35 -7.66
C LEU A 192 4.52 -4.55 -6.61
N MET A 193 3.39 -5.18 -6.96
CA MET A 193 2.24 -5.35 -6.06
C MET A 193 2.18 -6.77 -5.49
N ASN A 194 1.91 -6.87 -4.18
CA ASN A 194 1.81 -8.14 -3.46
C ASN A 194 0.41 -8.31 -2.86
N PHE A 195 -0.32 -9.31 -3.36
CA PHE A 195 -1.66 -9.70 -2.89
C PHE A 195 -1.61 -10.95 -2.01
N GLU A 196 -0.45 -11.26 -1.42
CA GLU A 196 -0.33 -12.36 -0.45
C GLU A 196 -1.33 -12.22 0.70
N ASP A 197 -1.89 -13.35 1.14
CA ASP A 197 -2.85 -13.48 2.24
C ASP A 197 -4.19 -12.75 2.05
N CYS A 198 -4.55 -12.33 0.83
CA CYS A 198 -5.87 -11.74 0.55
C CYS A 198 -7.00 -12.79 0.67
N ALA A 199 -7.45 -13.05 1.91
CA ALA A 199 -8.31 -14.18 2.26
C ALA A 199 -9.71 -14.16 1.61
N LYS A 200 -10.22 -12.99 1.22
CA LYS A 200 -11.52 -12.82 0.55
C LYS A 200 -11.42 -12.58 -0.95
N LEU A 201 -10.22 -12.46 -1.51
CA LEU A 201 -10.05 -12.19 -2.93
C LEU A 201 -10.54 -13.40 -3.74
N GLN A 202 -11.57 -13.19 -4.56
CA GLN A 202 -12.22 -14.23 -5.36
C GLN A 202 -11.87 -14.13 -6.84
N LYS A 203 -11.63 -12.91 -7.34
CA LYS A 203 -11.42 -12.64 -8.75
C LYS A 203 -10.34 -11.60 -9.01
N VAL A 204 -9.51 -11.86 -10.01
CA VAL A 204 -8.51 -10.90 -10.51
C VAL A 204 -8.61 -10.80 -12.03
N THR A 205 -8.62 -9.57 -12.55
CA THR A 205 -8.63 -9.27 -13.99
C THR A 205 -7.44 -8.37 -14.32
N PHE A 206 -6.52 -8.86 -15.14
CA PHE A 206 -5.38 -8.07 -15.63
C PHE A 206 -5.73 -7.36 -16.94
N ALA A 207 -5.11 -6.20 -17.15
CA ALA A 207 -5.21 -5.40 -18.37
C ALA A 207 -4.34 -5.99 -19.49
N SER A 208 -4.73 -5.76 -20.74
CA SER A 208 -4.08 -6.36 -21.91
C SER A 208 -2.64 -5.88 -22.16
N THR A 209 -2.27 -4.69 -21.65
CA THR A 209 -0.89 -4.19 -21.77
C THR A 209 0.12 -4.83 -20.81
N MET A 210 -0.31 -5.73 -19.92
CA MET A 210 0.52 -6.22 -18.81
C MET A 210 1.42 -7.38 -19.27
N GLU A 211 2.72 -7.28 -18.97
CA GLU A 211 3.69 -8.34 -19.29
C GLU A 211 3.84 -9.38 -18.17
N SER A 212 3.41 -9.06 -16.95
CA SER A 212 3.52 -9.94 -15.78
C SER A 212 2.27 -9.84 -14.91
N THR A 213 2.06 -10.81 -14.04
CA THR A 213 1.03 -10.78 -12.99
C THR A 213 1.67 -10.62 -11.61
N SER A 214 0.88 -10.17 -10.62
CA SER A 214 1.31 -10.09 -9.22
C SER A 214 1.35 -11.45 -8.53
N THR A 215 1.82 -11.49 -7.28
CA THR A 215 1.74 -12.67 -6.40
C THR A 215 0.42 -12.69 -5.63
N PHE A 216 -0.23 -13.86 -5.60
CA PHE A 216 -1.51 -14.15 -4.91
C PHE A 216 -1.36 -15.36 -3.97
N LYS A 217 -0.21 -15.49 -3.33
CA LYS A 217 0.06 -16.56 -2.36
C LYS A 217 -0.96 -16.52 -1.22
N ASN A 218 -1.43 -17.68 -0.76
CA ASN A 218 -2.39 -17.81 0.32
C ASN A 218 -3.69 -17.01 0.11
N CYS A 219 -4.22 -16.97 -1.11
CA CYS A 219 -5.55 -16.44 -1.40
C CYS A 219 -6.58 -17.60 -1.50
N PRO A 220 -7.06 -18.18 -0.39
CA PRO A 220 -7.87 -19.41 -0.41
C PRO A 220 -9.23 -19.23 -1.07
N ALA A 221 -9.76 -18.01 -1.18
CA ALA A 221 -11.03 -17.72 -1.85
C ALA A 221 -10.89 -17.49 -3.36
N LEU A 222 -9.67 -17.41 -3.90
CA LEU A 222 -9.43 -17.06 -5.30
C LEU A 222 -9.92 -18.20 -6.20
N THR A 223 -10.91 -17.90 -7.05
CA THR A 223 -11.53 -18.86 -7.96
C THR A 223 -11.30 -18.50 -9.43
N THR A 224 -11.09 -17.22 -9.73
CA THR A 224 -11.01 -16.72 -11.11
C THR A 224 -9.80 -15.80 -11.27
N VAL A 225 -8.91 -16.15 -12.19
CA VAL A 225 -7.77 -15.32 -12.59
C VAL A 225 -7.80 -15.18 -14.10
N ILE A 226 -8.07 -13.98 -14.61
CA ILE A 226 -8.18 -13.71 -16.04
C ILE A 226 -6.84 -13.13 -16.51
N ILE A 227 -6.05 -13.97 -17.18
CA ILE A 227 -4.73 -13.62 -17.72
C ILE A 227 -4.88 -13.31 -19.22
N PRO A 228 -4.68 -12.06 -19.65
CA PRO A 228 -4.80 -11.67 -21.05
C PRO A 228 -3.57 -12.08 -21.87
N GLU A 229 -3.76 -12.15 -23.19
CA GLU A 229 -2.67 -12.31 -24.16
C GLU A 229 -1.59 -11.23 -23.97
N GLY A 230 -0.32 -11.61 -24.11
CA GLY A 230 0.84 -10.71 -23.93
C GLY A 230 1.51 -10.84 -22.55
N VAL A 231 0.83 -11.46 -21.57
CA VAL A 231 1.47 -11.82 -20.30
C VAL A 231 2.55 -12.87 -20.55
N LYS A 232 3.76 -12.56 -20.10
CA LYS A 232 4.96 -13.40 -20.18
C LYS A 232 5.24 -14.11 -18.85
N TYR A 233 4.88 -13.48 -17.73
CA TYR A 233 5.17 -13.99 -16.38
C TYR A 233 3.93 -14.16 -15.53
N VAL A 234 3.76 -15.36 -14.98
CA VAL A 234 2.72 -15.66 -13.99
C VAL A 234 3.32 -15.69 -12.59
N GLY A 235 2.88 -14.81 -11.70
CA GLY A 235 3.28 -14.77 -10.31
C GLY A 235 2.72 -15.96 -9.52
N SER A 236 3.17 -16.13 -8.28
CA SER A 236 2.78 -17.29 -7.48
C SER A 236 1.30 -17.24 -7.10
N LEU A 237 0.58 -18.33 -7.37
CA LEU A 237 -0.78 -18.64 -6.97
C LEU A 237 -0.79 -19.76 -5.90
N THR A 238 0.29 -19.88 -5.12
CA THR A 238 0.41 -20.92 -4.10
C THR A 238 -0.69 -20.83 -3.05
N ASN A 239 -1.18 -21.99 -2.60
CA ASN A 239 -2.28 -22.12 -1.63
C ASN A 239 -3.60 -21.42 -2.04
N CYS A 240 -3.83 -21.16 -3.33
CA CYS A 240 -5.14 -20.76 -3.85
C CYS A 240 -6.08 -21.98 -3.90
N THR A 241 -6.50 -22.45 -2.73
CA THR A 241 -7.22 -23.74 -2.55
C THR A 241 -8.61 -23.78 -3.18
N SER A 242 -9.17 -22.66 -3.62
CA SER A 242 -10.45 -22.61 -4.35
C SER A 242 -10.30 -22.53 -5.88
N LEU A 243 -9.08 -22.34 -6.39
CA LEU A 243 -8.81 -22.30 -7.83
C LEU A 243 -9.01 -23.70 -8.41
N THR A 244 -9.91 -23.82 -9.39
CA THR A 244 -10.26 -25.12 -10.02
C THR A 244 -9.66 -25.26 -11.41
N SER A 245 -9.58 -24.16 -12.15
CA SER A 245 -8.93 -24.10 -13.43
C SER A 245 -8.31 -22.72 -13.68
N ILE A 246 -7.39 -22.66 -14.64
CA ILE A 246 -6.80 -21.40 -15.09
C ILE A 246 -6.48 -21.48 -16.58
N SER A 247 -6.64 -20.36 -17.29
CA SER A 247 -6.22 -20.19 -18.68
C SER A 247 -4.90 -19.42 -18.74
N LEU A 248 -3.94 -19.96 -19.50
CA LEU A 248 -2.62 -19.40 -19.72
C LEU A 248 -2.44 -19.11 -21.22
N PRO A 249 -2.18 -17.85 -21.63
CA PRO A 249 -1.93 -17.52 -23.03
C PRO A 249 -0.65 -18.18 -23.54
N SER A 250 -0.50 -18.32 -24.86
CA SER A 250 0.71 -18.90 -25.46
C SER A 250 1.96 -18.08 -25.18
N THR A 251 1.80 -16.79 -24.86
CA THR A 251 2.88 -15.84 -24.59
C THR A 251 3.59 -16.07 -23.25
N VAL A 252 3.02 -16.87 -22.34
CA VAL A 252 3.67 -17.19 -21.06
C VAL A 252 5.01 -17.88 -21.34
N CYS A 253 6.09 -17.29 -20.82
CA CYS A 253 7.49 -17.69 -21.00
C CYS A 253 8.05 -17.59 -22.44
N GLU A 254 7.40 -16.87 -23.37
CA GLU A 254 7.86 -16.76 -24.78
C GLU A 254 9.09 -15.84 -24.97
N SER A 255 9.38 -14.91 -24.04
CA SER A 255 10.13 -13.69 -24.39
C SER A 255 11.66 -13.68 -24.20
N SER A 256 12.27 -14.68 -23.56
CA SER A 256 13.73 -14.75 -23.41
C SER A 256 14.21 -16.14 -22.99
N SER A 257 15.49 -16.43 -23.30
CA SER A 257 16.12 -17.75 -23.08
C SER A 257 16.20 -18.21 -21.63
N ASP A 258 15.91 -17.31 -20.67
CA ASP A 258 16.15 -17.50 -19.25
C ASP A 258 14.83 -17.53 -18.44
N GLU A 259 13.67 -17.42 -19.11
CA GLU A 259 12.34 -17.45 -18.47
C GLU A 259 11.77 -18.86 -18.40
N PHE A 260 11.38 -19.28 -17.20
CA PHE A 260 10.61 -20.49 -16.99
C PHE A 260 9.54 -20.28 -15.91
N MET A 261 8.43 -20.99 -16.05
CA MET A 261 7.42 -21.15 -15.01
C MET A 261 7.48 -22.57 -14.47
N ASP A 262 7.67 -22.70 -13.17
CA ASP A 262 7.62 -23.97 -12.45
C ASP A 262 6.21 -24.17 -11.89
N LEU A 263 5.56 -25.28 -12.28
CA LEU A 263 4.19 -25.56 -11.87
C LEU A 263 4.04 -25.69 -10.35
N SER A 264 5.00 -26.30 -9.67
CA SER A 264 5.04 -26.50 -8.22
C SER A 264 5.17 -25.18 -7.46
N HIS A 265 5.94 -24.23 -7.98
CA HIS A 265 6.10 -22.90 -7.38
C HIS A 265 4.93 -21.96 -7.69
N THR A 266 4.36 -22.06 -8.89
CA THR A 266 3.24 -21.22 -9.27
C THR A 266 1.95 -21.69 -8.62
N PHE A 267 1.64 -22.98 -8.64
CA PHE A 267 0.34 -23.50 -8.17
C PHE A 267 0.44 -24.42 -6.93
N GLY A 268 1.58 -24.44 -6.24
CA GLY A 268 1.79 -25.31 -5.09
C GLY A 268 0.71 -25.16 -4.02
N GLY A 269 0.06 -26.25 -3.62
CA GLY A 269 -1.02 -26.21 -2.63
C GLY A 269 -2.40 -25.81 -3.18
N CYS A 270 -2.56 -25.59 -4.49
CA CYS A 270 -3.87 -25.45 -5.13
C CYS A 270 -4.61 -26.81 -5.16
N SER A 271 -5.17 -27.20 -4.02
CA SER A 271 -5.72 -28.55 -3.80
C SER A 271 -6.95 -28.90 -4.64
N LYS A 272 -7.61 -27.92 -5.27
CA LYS A 272 -8.75 -28.10 -6.17
C LYS A 272 -8.43 -27.85 -7.65
N LEU A 273 -7.20 -27.47 -7.99
CA LEU A 273 -6.82 -27.19 -9.37
C LEU A 273 -6.73 -28.50 -10.15
N THR A 274 -7.69 -28.71 -11.05
CA THR A 274 -7.79 -29.92 -11.88
C THR A 274 -7.39 -29.69 -13.32
N ASP A 275 -7.50 -28.46 -13.83
CA ASP A 275 -7.34 -28.18 -15.26
C ASP A 275 -6.54 -26.89 -15.49
N ILE A 276 -5.55 -26.95 -16.37
CA ILE A 276 -4.81 -25.79 -16.87
C ILE A 276 -5.00 -25.75 -18.37
N TYR A 277 -5.59 -24.68 -18.88
CA TYR A 277 -5.79 -24.48 -20.31
C TYR A 277 -4.66 -23.61 -20.84
N TYR A 278 -3.69 -24.22 -21.52
CA TYR A 278 -2.57 -23.51 -22.12
C TYR A 278 -2.78 -23.33 -23.62
N GLU A 279 -2.76 -22.09 -24.09
CA GLU A 279 -3.01 -21.77 -25.50
C GLU A 279 -1.81 -22.07 -26.42
N GLY A 280 -0.69 -22.55 -25.87
CA GLY A 280 0.46 -23.02 -26.65
C GLY A 280 0.49 -24.54 -26.89
N SER A 281 1.66 -25.04 -27.28
CA SER A 281 1.92 -26.46 -27.56
C SER A 281 2.40 -27.22 -26.32
N ALA A 282 2.06 -28.51 -26.23
CA ALA A 282 2.59 -29.43 -25.23
C ALA A 282 4.12 -29.55 -25.28
N ALA A 283 4.76 -29.26 -26.42
CA ALA A 283 6.22 -29.27 -26.55
C ALA A 283 6.91 -28.16 -25.75
N ALA A 284 6.19 -27.13 -25.30
CA ALA A 284 6.73 -26.08 -24.43
C ALA A 284 6.91 -26.55 -22.97
N TRP A 285 6.35 -27.72 -22.62
CA TRP A 285 6.39 -28.27 -21.28
C TRP A 285 7.45 -29.37 -21.15
N SER A 286 8.28 -29.26 -20.12
CA SER A 286 9.34 -30.22 -19.78
C SER A 286 9.16 -30.77 -18.36
N LEU A 287 9.30 -32.09 -18.19
CA LEU A 287 9.28 -32.75 -16.88
C LEU A 287 10.71 -32.99 -16.38
N ARG A 288 11.07 -32.40 -15.23
CA ARG A 288 12.41 -32.57 -14.61
C ARG A 288 12.24 -32.77 -13.11
N ASP A 289 12.91 -33.78 -12.55
CA ASP A 289 12.85 -34.12 -11.12
C ASP A 289 11.42 -34.21 -10.53
N GLY A 290 10.46 -34.64 -11.35
CA GLY A 290 9.05 -34.78 -10.94
C GLY A 290 8.21 -33.51 -11.07
N VAL A 291 8.77 -32.40 -11.54
CA VAL A 291 8.12 -31.10 -11.68
C VAL A 291 7.98 -30.74 -13.16
N TYR A 292 6.82 -30.21 -13.54
CA TYR A 292 6.58 -29.68 -14.87
C TYR A 292 6.99 -28.20 -14.95
N TYR A 293 7.73 -27.88 -16.00
CA TYR A 293 8.19 -26.54 -16.30
C TYR A 293 7.66 -26.11 -17.66
N LEU A 294 7.19 -24.88 -17.76
CA LEU A 294 6.92 -24.19 -19.02
C LEU A 294 8.10 -23.27 -19.32
N SER A 295 8.70 -23.39 -20.50
CA SER A 295 9.87 -22.60 -20.90
C SER A 295 9.91 -22.42 -22.42
N SER A 296 10.48 -21.31 -22.89
CA SER A 296 10.83 -21.13 -24.31
C SER A 296 12.18 -21.76 -24.69
N ASN A 297 12.98 -22.24 -23.73
CA ASN A 297 14.30 -22.83 -24.00
C ASN A 297 14.71 -23.91 -22.98
N ASP A 298 15.12 -25.08 -23.48
CA ASP A 298 15.52 -26.25 -22.67
C ASP A 298 16.91 -26.17 -22.01
N SER A 299 17.69 -25.13 -22.32
CA SER A 299 19.15 -25.13 -22.15
C SER A 299 19.69 -24.73 -20.79
N LYS A 300 18.88 -24.26 -19.83
CA LYS A 300 19.35 -23.89 -18.48
C LYS A 300 18.29 -24.05 -17.39
N PHE A 301 18.07 -25.29 -16.96
CA PHE A 301 17.49 -25.53 -15.64
C PHE A 301 18.62 -25.56 -14.63
N GLY A 302 18.73 -24.52 -13.80
CA GLY A 302 19.62 -24.53 -12.63
C GLY A 302 19.20 -25.65 -11.68
N THR A 303 20.16 -26.24 -10.98
CA THR A 303 19.91 -27.26 -9.95
C THR A 303 19.24 -26.60 -8.74
N GLU A 304 17.94 -26.31 -8.81
CA GLU A 304 17.23 -25.64 -7.72
C GLU A 304 16.41 -26.61 -6.87
N ASN A 305 16.57 -26.39 -5.56
CA ASN A 305 16.08 -27.07 -4.37
C ASN A 305 15.08 -28.27 -4.54
N PRO A 306 15.48 -29.52 -4.20
CA PRO A 306 14.64 -30.72 -4.27
C PRO A 306 13.43 -30.72 -3.31
N ASP A 307 13.26 -29.71 -2.44
CA ASP A 307 12.10 -29.60 -1.56
C ASP A 307 10.80 -29.21 -2.30
N TYR A 308 10.87 -28.60 -3.48
CA TYR A 308 9.68 -28.19 -4.26
C TYR A 308 9.05 -29.33 -5.08
N ALA A 309 9.77 -30.43 -5.30
CA ALA A 309 9.29 -31.62 -6.01
C ALA A 309 8.17 -32.39 -5.26
N LYS A 310 7.73 -31.92 -4.09
CA LYS A 310 6.76 -32.58 -3.22
C LYS A 310 5.39 -31.91 -3.17
N THR A 311 5.18 -30.79 -3.85
CA THR A 311 3.88 -30.09 -3.83
C THR A 311 2.91 -30.79 -4.79
N GLY A 312 2.01 -31.60 -4.21
CA GLY A 312 1.13 -32.52 -4.94
C GLY A 312 0.03 -31.84 -5.75
N ILE A 313 0.40 -31.15 -6.83
CA ILE A 313 -0.51 -30.67 -7.87
C ILE A 313 -0.84 -31.84 -8.78
N TYR A 314 -2.13 -32.09 -8.98
CA TYR A 314 -2.63 -33.14 -9.87
C TYR A 314 -3.67 -32.52 -10.80
N CYS A 315 -3.25 -32.24 -12.02
CA CYS A 315 -4.10 -31.59 -13.01
C CYS A 315 -3.84 -32.15 -14.41
N THR A 316 -4.75 -31.84 -15.33
CA THR A 316 -4.52 -31.96 -16.77
C THR A 316 -4.11 -30.59 -17.30
N ILE A 317 -3.01 -30.55 -18.04
CA ILE A 317 -2.67 -29.37 -18.85
C ILE A 317 -3.21 -29.64 -20.25
N HIS A 318 -4.20 -28.88 -20.67
CA HIS A 318 -4.79 -28.89 -22.00
C HIS A 318 -4.00 -27.95 -22.90
N CYS A 319 -3.23 -28.50 -23.83
CA CYS A 319 -2.52 -27.72 -24.86
C CYS A 319 -3.24 -27.84 -26.21
N THR A 320 -2.85 -27.00 -27.17
CA THR A 320 -3.45 -26.98 -28.52
C THR A 320 -3.24 -28.26 -29.33
N ASP A 321 -2.20 -29.04 -29.02
CA ASP A 321 -1.77 -30.24 -29.74
C ASP A 321 -1.76 -31.51 -28.87
N GLY A 322 -2.30 -31.44 -27.65
CA GLY A 322 -2.49 -32.61 -26.78
C GLY A 322 -2.49 -32.29 -25.29
N ASP A 323 -3.01 -33.24 -24.50
CA ASP A 323 -3.08 -33.11 -23.04
C ASP A 323 -1.85 -33.70 -22.35
N ILE A 324 -1.38 -33.03 -21.30
CA ILE A 324 -0.36 -33.52 -20.38
C ILE A 324 -1.00 -33.87 -19.04
N GLN A 325 -0.79 -35.10 -18.58
CA GLN A 325 -1.31 -35.58 -17.30
C GLN A 325 -0.25 -35.38 -16.20
N VAL A 326 -0.47 -34.42 -15.30
CA VAL A 326 0.43 -34.16 -14.16
C VAL A 326 0.15 -35.20 -13.08
N LYS A 327 1.08 -36.14 -12.91
CA LYS A 327 0.93 -37.29 -12.02
C LYS A 327 1.71 -37.09 -10.73
N LYS A 328 1.26 -37.79 -9.69
CA LYS A 328 1.97 -37.89 -8.41
C LYS A 328 3.34 -38.53 -8.57
N TYR A 329 4.36 -37.79 -8.14
CA TYR A 329 5.67 -38.36 -7.89
C TYR A 329 5.52 -39.43 -6.80
N LYS A 330 5.84 -40.68 -7.13
CA LYS A 330 5.74 -41.83 -6.23
C LYS A 330 6.98 -41.96 -5.36
#